data_AF-A0A6P6TFG8-F1
#
_entry.id   AF-A0A6P6TFG8-F1
#
_cell.length_a   1.000
_cell.length_b   1.000
_cell.length_c   1.000
_cell.angle_alpha   90.00
_cell.angle_beta   90.00
_cell.angle_gamma   90.00
#
_symmetry.space_group_name_H-M   'P 1'
#
loop_
_entity.id
_entity.type
_entity.pdbx_description
1 polymer ?
#
loop_
_entity_poly.entity_id
_entity_poly.type
_entity_poly.pdbx_seq_one_letter_code
_entity_poly.pdbx_strand_id
1 'polypeptide(L)'
;MFTNNRRQEERTGKYGTPRVNYLQELVSQFQNATDEEIKERIAANLANFAYDPYNYTFLRQLNVLELFLDCMTEPNERLVEFGIGGICNACVDPSNAAVVIQCGGIPLVIECLSSPVRNTRQQWNRDESRGSHMLNIPVLEHLLTLAL
;
A
#
# COMPACT_ATOMS: atom_id res chain seq x y z
N MET A 1 12.94 10.83 -0.54
CA MET A 1 12.50 12.22 -0.33
C MET A 1 11.06 12.34 -0.81
N PHE A 2 10.15 12.87 0.01
CA PHE A 2 8.73 12.94 -0.32
C PHE A 2 8.41 13.90 -1.46
N THR A 3 7.27 13.66 -2.09
CA THR A 3 6.71 14.41 -3.20
C THR A 3 6.03 15.69 -2.70
N ASN A 4 5.92 16.68 -3.58
CA ASN A 4 5.09 17.85 -3.40
C ASN A 4 4.50 18.29 -4.76
N ASN A 5 3.61 19.29 -4.75
CA ASN A 5 2.95 19.79 -5.98
C ASN A 5 3.97 20.16 -7.06
N ARG A 6 5.01 20.93 -6.71
CA ARG A 6 6.04 21.36 -7.67
C ARG A 6 6.73 20.18 -8.36
N ARG A 7 7.09 19.14 -7.60
CA ARG A 7 7.71 17.92 -8.14
C ARG A 7 6.77 17.10 -9.00
N GLN A 8 5.48 17.09 -8.67
CA GLN A 8 4.50 16.45 -9.52
C GLN A 8 4.35 17.20 -10.82
N GLU A 9 4.22 18.52 -10.80
CA GLU A 9 4.15 19.34 -12.00
C GLU A 9 5.41 19.16 -12.88
N GLU A 10 6.60 19.16 -12.28
CA GLU A 10 7.87 18.90 -12.98
C GLU A 10 7.91 17.51 -13.63
N ARG A 11 7.38 16.47 -12.98
CA ARG A 11 7.39 15.07 -13.47
C ARG A 11 6.29 14.78 -14.49
N THR A 12 5.09 15.31 -14.26
CA THR A 12 3.94 15.16 -15.13
C THR A 12 4.18 15.94 -16.43
N GLY A 13 4.76 17.14 -16.35
CA GLY A 13 4.96 17.99 -17.52
C GLY A 13 3.64 18.43 -18.17
N LYS A 14 3.72 19.07 -19.34
CA LYS A 14 2.56 19.71 -20.00
C LYS A 14 1.45 18.74 -20.43
N TYR A 15 1.79 17.47 -20.68
CA TYR A 15 0.88 16.46 -21.23
C TYR A 15 0.74 15.22 -20.34
N GLY A 16 1.30 15.23 -19.14
CA GLY A 16 1.20 14.06 -18.26
C GLY A 16 -0.16 13.97 -17.59
N THR A 17 -0.48 12.76 -17.16
CA THR A 17 -1.69 12.47 -16.40
C THR A 17 -1.60 13.07 -14.99
N PRO A 18 -2.62 13.81 -14.51
CA PRO A 18 -2.69 14.27 -13.13
C PRO A 18 -2.57 13.10 -12.15
N ARG A 19 -1.93 13.32 -10.99
CA ARG A 19 -1.66 12.25 -10.01
C ARG A 19 -2.91 11.46 -9.64
N VAL A 20 -4.01 12.14 -9.35
CA VAL A 20 -5.27 11.48 -8.96
C VAL A 20 -5.83 10.60 -10.08
N ASN A 21 -5.79 11.08 -11.33
CA ASN A 21 -6.27 10.31 -12.48
C ASN A 21 -5.39 9.07 -12.71
N TYR A 22 -4.07 9.20 -12.56
CA TYR A 22 -3.16 8.06 -12.69
C TYR A 22 -3.42 7.00 -11.61
N LEU A 23 -3.65 7.41 -10.36
CA LEU A 23 -4.01 6.48 -9.29
C LEU A 23 -5.38 5.83 -9.55
N GLN A 24 -6.35 6.58 -10.07
CA GLN A 24 -7.66 6.05 -10.44
C GLN A 24 -7.56 5.01 -11.59
N GLU A 25 -6.71 5.26 -12.58
CA GLU A 25 -6.42 4.30 -13.66
C GLU A 25 -5.82 2.99 -13.10
N LEU A 26 -4.93 3.07 -12.10
CA LEU A 26 -4.40 1.88 -11.44
C LEU A 26 -5.49 1.11 -10.69
N VAL A 27 -6.33 1.78 -9.90
CA VAL A 27 -7.44 1.15 -9.19
C VAL A 27 -8.40 0.47 -10.16
N SER A 28 -8.76 1.15 -11.25
CA SER A 28 -9.62 0.58 -12.30
C SER A 28 -8.98 -0.64 -12.97
N GLN A 29 -7.68 -0.58 -13.28
CA GLN A 29 -6.97 -1.73 -13.84
C GLN A 29 -6.93 -2.90 -12.87
N PHE A 30 -6.73 -2.67 -11.58
CA PHE A 30 -6.76 -3.72 -10.56
C PHE A 30 -8.12 -4.42 -10.50
N GLN A 31 -9.21 -3.63 -10.46
CA GLN A 31 -10.57 -4.15 -10.36
C GLN A 31 -11.03 -4.92 -11.60
N ASN A 32 -10.51 -4.56 -12.78
CA ASN A 32 -10.86 -5.21 -14.05
C ASN A 32 -9.89 -6.33 -14.46
N ALA A 33 -8.76 -6.48 -13.78
CA ALA A 33 -7.78 -7.50 -14.12
C ALA A 33 -8.30 -8.90 -13.73
N THR A 34 -8.24 -9.83 -14.68
CA THR A 34 -8.45 -11.26 -14.42
C THR A 34 -7.15 -12.02 -14.21
N ASP A 35 -6.03 -11.40 -14.57
CA ASP A 35 -4.68 -11.96 -14.43
C ASP A 35 -4.11 -11.56 -13.06
N GLU A 36 -3.71 -12.55 -12.27
CA GLU A 36 -3.19 -12.36 -10.92
C GLU A 36 -1.85 -11.63 -10.89
N GLU A 37 -0.96 -11.84 -11.87
CA GLU A 37 0.33 -11.13 -11.96
C GLU A 37 0.11 -9.62 -12.21
N ILE A 38 -0.92 -9.28 -13.00
CA ILE A 38 -1.31 -7.88 -13.21
C ILE A 38 -1.81 -7.26 -11.90
N LYS A 39 -2.68 -7.97 -11.16
CA LYS A 39 -3.16 -7.48 -9.86
C LYS A 39 -2.02 -7.29 -8.88
N GLU A 40 -1.11 -8.26 -8.75
CA GLU A 40 0.06 -8.19 -7.88
C GLU A 40 0.92 -6.96 -8.20
N ARG A 41 1.24 -6.75 -9.48
CA ARG A 41 2.03 -5.59 -9.91
C ARG A 41 1.35 -4.27 -9.57
N ILE A 42 0.04 -4.18 -9.74
CA ILE A 42 -0.71 -2.95 -9.44
C ILE A 42 -0.80 -2.73 -7.92
N ALA A 43 -1.09 -3.75 -7.13
CA ALA A 43 -1.11 -3.68 -5.67
C ALA A 43 0.24 -3.22 -5.11
N ALA A 44 1.34 -3.79 -5.61
CA ALA A 44 2.69 -3.35 -5.26
C ALA A 44 2.94 -1.86 -5.58
N ASN A 45 2.48 -1.41 -6.75
CA ASN A 45 2.61 -0.01 -7.15
C ASN A 45 1.82 0.94 -6.24
N LEU A 46 0.57 0.58 -5.93
CA LEU A 46 -0.27 1.33 -4.99
C LEU A 46 0.37 1.35 -3.58
N ALA A 47 0.89 0.23 -3.10
CA ALA A 47 1.56 0.14 -1.80
C ALA A 47 2.81 1.04 -1.73
N ASN A 48 3.56 1.14 -2.84
CA ASN A 48 4.67 2.08 -2.97
C ASN A 48 4.20 3.54 -2.94
N PHE A 49 3.08 3.89 -3.58
CA PHE A 49 2.51 5.23 -3.47
C PHE A 49 2.03 5.57 -2.06
N ALA A 50 1.58 4.57 -1.30
CA ALA A 50 1.19 4.71 0.09
C ALA A 50 2.36 5.03 1.04
N TYR A 51 3.62 5.00 0.58
CA TYR A 51 4.76 5.47 1.39
C TYR A 51 4.86 7.00 1.46
N ASP A 52 4.29 7.73 0.50
CA ASP A 52 4.46 9.18 0.38
C ASP A 52 3.18 9.92 0.83
N PRO A 53 3.24 10.74 1.90
CA PRO A 53 2.08 11.47 2.42
C PRO A 53 1.36 12.34 1.41
N TYR A 54 2.07 12.78 0.35
CA TYR A 54 1.46 13.49 -0.77
C TYR A 54 0.26 12.75 -1.37
N ASN A 55 0.29 11.40 -1.39
CA ASN A 55 -0.76 10.61 -2.00
C ASN A 55 -1.94 10.32 -1.06
N TYR A 56 -1.83 10.54 0.25
CA TYR A 56 -2.82 10.03 1.23
C TYR A 56 -4.24 10.50 0.97
N THR A 57 -4.43 11.78 0.65
CA THR A 57 -5.76 12.30 0.30
C THR A 57 -6.34 11.61 -0.93
N PHE A 58 -5.52 11.35 -1.96
CA PHE A 58 -5.98 10.64 -3.15
C PHE A 58 -6.27 9.16 -2.86
N LEU A 59 -5.44 8.50 -2.04
CA LEU A 59 -5.64 7.10 -1.66
C LEU A 59 -6.96 6.92 -0.89
N ARG A 60 -7.29 7.84 0.02
CA ARG A 60 -8.60 7.85 0.70
C ARG A 60 -9.75 8.15 -0.26
N GLN A 61 -9.59 9.11 -1.17
CA GLN A 61 -10.64 9.44 -2.17
C GLN A 61 -10.94 8.28 -3.13
N LEU A 62 -9.96 7.41 -3.38
CA LEU A 62 -10.05 6.29 -4.30
C LEU A 62 -10.25 4.94 -3.59
N ASN A 63 -10.53 4.95 -2.28
CA ASN A 63 -10.75 3.77 -1.44
C ASN A 63 -9.61 2.73 -1.53
N VAL A 64 -8.36 3.19 -1.64
CA VAL A 64 -7.20 2.29 -1.79
C VAL A 64 -6.89 1.57 -0.47
N LEU A 65 -7.26 2.14 0.68
CA LEU A 65 -7.06 1.50 1.97
C LEU A 65 -7.96 0.26 2.09
N GLU A 66 -9.21 0.39 1.66
CA GLU A 66 -10.18 -0.70 1.58
C GLU A 66 -9.72 -1.76 0.57
N LEU A 67 -9.20 -1.35 -0.59
CA LEU A 67 -8.60 -2.27 -1.56
C LEU A 67 -7.46 -3.09 -0.95
N PHE A 68 -6.61 -2.48 -0.12
CA PHE A 68 -5.55 -3.23 0.59
C PHE A 68 -6.12 -4.21 1.61
N LEU A 69 -7.20 -3.85 2.32
CA LEU A 69 -7.87 -4.78 3.23
C LEU A 69 -8.48 -5.96 2.48
N ASP A 70 -9.11 -5.72 1.32
CA ASP A 70 -9.63 -6.78 0.47
C ASP A 70 -8.49 -7.72 0.03
N CYS A 71 -7.36 -7.16 -0.40
CA CYS A 71 -6.16 -7.91 -0.76
C CYS A 71 -5.64 -8.80 0.37
N MET A 72 -5.80 -8.40 1.65
CA MET A 72 -5.40 -9.22 2.80
C MET A 72 -6.27 -10.46 3.02
N THR A 73 -7.45 -10.51 2.40
CA THR A 73 -8.38 -11.65 2.47
C THR A 73 -8.25 -12.61 1.29
N GLU A 74 -7.48 -12.24 0.27
CA GLU A 74 -7.27 -13.06 -0.93
C GLU A 74 -6.44 -14.33 -0.63
N PRO A 75 -6.67 -15.42 -1.37
CA PRO A 75 -5.82 -16.61 -1.28
C PRO A 75 -4.41 -16.38 -1.85
N ASN A 76 -4.25 -15.37 -2.72
CA ASN A 76 -2.96 -15.01 -3.29
C ASN A 76 -2.06 -14.33 -2.24
N GLU A 77 -1.03 -15.04 -1.78
CA GLU A 77 -0.11 -14.57 -0.75
C GLU A 77 0.60 -13.26 -1.11
N ARG A 78 0.85 -13.00 -2.41
CA ARG A 78 1.47 -11.74 -2.87
C ARG A 78 0.52 -10.56 -2.71
N LEU A 79 -0.77 -10.74 -3.01
CA LEU A 79 -1.77 -9.70 -2.77
C LEU A 79 -1.89 -9.41 -1.27
N VAL A 80 -1.87 -10.44 -0.42
CA VAL A 80 -1.88 -10.25 1.04
C VAL A 80 -0.67 -9.46 1.50
N GLU A 81 0.53 -9.81 1.00
CA GLU A 81 1.79 -9.10 1.30
C GLU A 81 1.73 -7.62 0.90
N PHE A 82 1.29 -7.30 -0.32
CA PHE A 82 1.17 -5.91 -0.76
C PHE A 82 0.06 -5.16 -0.04
N GLY A 83 -1.04 -5.84 0.33
CA GLY A 83 -2.12 -5.30 1.14
C GLY A 83 -1.61 -4.84 2.50
N ILE A 84 -1.03 -5.74 3.30
CA ILE A 84 -0.49 -5.38 4.62
C ILE A 84 0.65 -4.35 4.51
N GLY A 85 1.50 -4.45 3.47
CA GLY A 85 2.56 -3.46 3.22
C GLY A 85 2.00 -2.06 2.94
N GLY A 86 0.95 -1.96 2.12
CA GLY A 86 0.25 -0.72 1.83
C GLY A 86 -0.42 -0.11 3.05
N ILE A 87 -1.09 -0.94 3.88
CA ILE A 87 -1.68 -0.51 5.15
C ILE A 87 -0.61 0.03 6.10
N CYS A 88 0.51 -0.69 6.25
CA CYS A 88 1.63 -0.25 7.08
C CYS A 88 2.15 1.12 6.62
N ASN A 89 2.38 1.29 5.32
CA ASN A 89 2.88 2.55 4.77
C ASN A 89 1.91 3.73 4.96
N ALA A 90 0.61 3.48 4.85
CA ALA A 90 -0.42 4.52 4.94
C ALA A 90 -0.76 4.92 6.38
N CYS A 91 -0.76 3.98 7.33
CA CYS A 91 -1.27 4.18 8.69
C CYS A 91 -0.35 4.98 9.62
N VAL A 92 0.80 5.45 9.12
CA VAL A 92 1.56 6.51 9.81
C VAL A 92 0.75 7.83 9.89
N ASP A 93 -0.23 8.02 9.00
CA ASP A 93 -1.21 9.11 9.09
C ASP A 93 -2.45 8.69 9.90
N PRO A 94 -2.83 9.44 10.94
CA PRO A 94 -4.00 9.12 11.77
C PRO A 94 -5.32 9.05 10.98
N SER A 95 -5.46 9.85 9.91
CA SER A 95 -6.69 9.82 9.10
C SER A 95 -6.80 8.52 8.31
N ASN A 96 -5.69 7.97 7.82
CA ASN A 96 -5.66 6.65 7.19
C ASN A 96 -5.93 5.54 8.21
N ALA A 97 -5.31 5.61 9.39
CA ALA A 97 -5.55 4.65 10.46
C ALA A 97 -7.03 4.61 10.88
N ALA A 98 -7.69 5.77 10.95
CA ALA A 98 -9.11 5.87 11.26
C ALA A 98 -10.00 5.14 10.22
N VAL A 99 -9.69 5.29 8.93
CA VAL A 99 -10.40 4.55 7.86
C VAL A 99 -10.20 3.05 8.04
N VAL A 100 -8.97 2.59 8.24
CA VAL A 100 -8.67 1.17 8.44
C VAL A 100 -9.40 0.58 9.65
N ILE A 101 -9.47 1.31 10.77
CA ILE A 101 -10.22 0.91 11.96
C ILE A 101 -11.71 0.83 11.65
N GLN A 102 -12.27 1.84 10.98
CA GLN A 102 -13.69 1.90 10.63
C GLN A 102 -14.11 0.76 9.69
N CYS A 103 -13.21 0.33 8.81
CA CYS A 103 -13.40 -0.80 7.91
C CYS A 103 -13.14 -2.17 8.57
N GLY A 104 -12.86 -2.22 9.88
CA GLY A 104 -12.62 -3.47 10.60
C GLY A 104 -11.28 -4.12 10.25
N GLY A 105 -10.27 -3.34 9.87
CA GLY A 105 -8.96 -3.86 9.46
C GLY A 105 -8.08 -4.38 10.61
N ILE A 106 -8.37 -4.03 11.87
CA ILE A 106 -7.53 -4.42 13.01
C ILE A 106 -7.38 -5.95 13.17
N PRO A 107 -8.46 -6.77 13.15
CA PRO A 107 -8.33 -8.22 13.16
C PRO A 107 -7.48 -8.78 12.01
N LEU A 108 -7.63 -8.24 10.79
CA LEU A 108 -6.88 -8.68 9.61
C LEU A 108 -5.37 -8.40 9.76
N VAL A 109 -5.02 -7.23 10.31
CA VAL A 109 -3.63 -6.85 10.59
C VAL A 109 -3.03 -7.78 11.64
N ILE A 110 -3.74 -8.04 12.73
CA ILE A 110 -3.29 -8.95 13.79
C ILE A 110 -3.06 -10.35 13.22
N GLU A 111 -4.02 -10.88 12.45
CA GLU A 111 -3.91 -12.19 11.82
C GLU A 111 -2.70 -12.30 10.89
N CYS A 112 -2.51 -11.30 10.01
CA CYS A 112 -1.40 -11.27 9.08
C CYS A 112 -0.04 -11.23 9.78
N LEU A 113 0.11 -10.38 10.81
CA LEU A 113 1.38 -10.18 11.52
C LEU A 113 1.68 -11.29 12.54
N SER A 114 0.66 -12.02 13.01
CA SER A 114 0.82 -13.14 13.95
C SER A 114 1.16 -14.45 13.26
N SER A 115 0.95 -14.56 11.94
CA SER A 115 1.19 -15.79 11.19
C SER A 115 2.67 -16.00 10.85
N PRO A 116 3.30 -17.11 11.26
CA PRO A 116 4.70 -17.39 10.93
C PRO A 116 4.92 -17.63 9.43
N VAL A 117 3.86 -17.99 8.68
CA VAL A 117 3.87 -18.25 7.23
C VAL A 117 3.70 -16.95 6.42
N ARG A 118 2.89 -16.01 6.92
CA ARG A 118 2.72 -14.66 6.34
C ARG A 118 3.75 -13.65 6.88
N ASN A 119 4.93 -14.13 7.30
CA ASN A 119 6.01 -13.29 7.76
C ASN A 119 6.60 -12.49 6.57
N THR A 120 5.97 -11.36 6.28
CA THR A 120 6.45 -10.33 5.34
C THR A 120 7.91 -9.97 5.57
N ARG A 121 8.43 -10.10 6.82
CA ARG A 121 9.84 -9.96 7.16
C ARG A 121 10.82 -10.81 6.34
N GLN A 122 10.47 -12.03 5.92
CA GLN A 122 11.44 -12.92 5.24
C GLN A 122 11.54 -12.67 3.73
N GLN A 123 10.43 -12.28 3.08
CA GLN A 123 10.43 -11.94 1.66
C GLN A 123 10.94 -10.50 1.43
N TRP A 124 10.70 -9.61 2.39
CA TRP A 124 11.28 -8.26 2.48
C TRP A 124 12.79 -8.23 2.25
N ASN A 125 13.52 -9.06 3.01
CA ASN A 125 14.98 -9.19 2.90
C ASN A 125 15.41 -9.79 1.55
N ARG A 126 14.53 -10.53 0.87
CA ARG A 126 14.80 -11.17 -0.42
C ARG A 126 14.64 -10.19 -1.58
N ASP A 127 13.68 -9.27 -1.52
CA ASP A 127 13.45 -8.26 -2.55
C ASP A 127 14.33 -7.00 -2.38
N GLU A 128 14.90 -6.75 -1.18
CA GLU A 128 15.98 -5.77 -0.96
C GLU A 128 17.24 -6.10 -1.81
N SER A 129 17.48 -7.40 -2.05
CA SER A 129 18.58 -7.89 -2.91
C SER A 129 18.37 -7.59 -4.42
N ARG A 130 17.17 -7.17 -4.82
CA ARG A 130 16.80 -6.86 -6.22
C ARG A 130 16.81 -5.37 -6.55
N GLY A 131 17.30 -4.52 -5.64
CA GLY A 131 17.48 -3.08 -5.90
C GLY A 131 16.20 -2.27 -5.86
N SER A 132 15.08 -2.86 -5.46
CA SER A 132 13.88 -2.14 -5.04
C SER A 132 14.17 -1.46 -3.70
N HIS A 133 14.57 -0.19 -3.74
CA HIS A 133 14.58 0.69 -2.56
C HIS A 133 13.14 0.94 -2.10
N MET A 134 12.52 -0.09 -1.53
CA MET A 134 11.13 -0.12 -1.14
C MET A 134 11.12 -0.28 0.37
N LEU A 135 10.52 0.71 1.04
CA LEU A 135 10.06 0.83 2.44
C LEU A 135 11.07 0.76 3.60
N ASN A 136 10.71 1.45 4.67
CA ASN A 136 11.56 1.75 5.81
C ASN A 136 11.13 0.83 6.96
N ILE A 137 12.03 -0.03 7.42
CA ILE A 137 11.91 -0.95 8.57
C ILE A 137 11.23 -0.34 9.83
N PRO A 138 11.32 0.97 10.16
CA PRO A 138 10.73 1.53 11.38
C PRO A 138 9.20 1.51 11.48
N VAL A 139 8.46 1.41 10.38
CA VAL A 139 6.98 1.49 10.41
C VAL A 139 6.33 0.21 10.94
N LEU A 140 6.98 -0.94 10.69
CA LEU A 140 6.54 -2.25 11.22
C LEU A 140 6.67 -2.30 12.75
N GLU A 141 7.73 -1.70 13.29
CA GLU A 141 7.95 -1.61 14.75
C GLU A 141 6.93 -0.67 15.42
N HIS A 142 6.55 0.43 14.75
CA HIS A 142 5.56 1.36 15.29
C HIS A 142 4.16 0.73 15.43
N LEU A 143 3.72 -0.07 14.45
CA LEU A 143 2.42 -0.74 14.50
C LEU A 143 2.38 -1.91 15.50
N LEU A 144 3.50 -2.62 15.68
CA LEU A 144 3.64 -3.62 16.76
C LEU A 144 3.59 -2.97 18.15
N THR A 145 4.06 -1.72 18.29
CA THR A 145 4.02 -0.97 19.55
C THR A 145 2.62 -0.43 19.86
N LEU A 146 1.78 -0.19 18.84
CA LEU A 146 0.38 0.24 19.03
C LEU A 146 -0.58 -0.94 19.30
N ALA A 147 -0.15 -2.18 19.04
CA ALA A 147 -0.94 -3.40 19.22
C ALA A 147 -0.68 -4.14 20.55
N LEU A 148 0.24 -3.62 21.39
CA LEU A 148 0.59 -4.12 22.72
C LEU A 148 0.35 -3.04 23.77
#